data_AF-A0A948Q9Q6-F1
#
_entry.id   AF-A0A948Q9Q6-F1
#
_cell.length_a   1.000
_cell.length_b   1.000
_cell.length_c   1.000
_cell.angle_alpha   90.00
_cell.angle_beta   90.00
_cell.angle_gamma   90.00
#
_symmetry.space_group_name_H-M   'P 1'
#
loop_
_entity.id
_entity.type
_entity.pdbx_description
1 polymer ?
#
loop_
_entity_poly.entity_id
_entity_poly.type
_entity_poly.pdbx_seq_one_letter_code
_entity_poly.pdbx_strand_id
1 'polypeptide(L)'
;MRCPNCGYENRAALKLCKKCSRDLTEAPAWFPNWRWHLKTLSWIYLTLIAVFFIASFLLRKLPPPYDIREIPPQMTPWLYPHKTPAP
;
A
#
# COMPACT_ATOMS: atom_id res chain seq x y z
N MET A 1 -13.01 6.99 -32.03
CA MET A 1 -12.45 6.17 -30.95
C MET A 1 -12.35 4.75 -31.47
N ARG A 2 -11.16 4.19 -31.33
CA ARG A 2 -10.83 2.89 -31.90
C ARG A 2 -11.39 1.79 -31.03
N CYS A 3 -12.11 0.85 -31.63
CA CYS A 3 -12.59 -0.32 -30.90
C CYS A 3 -11.40 -1.22 -30.51
N PRO A 4 -11.23 -1.58 -29.23
CA PRO A 4 -10.11 -2.42 -28.79
C PRO A 4 -10.20 -3.87 -29.28
N ASN A 5 -11.37 -4.31 -29.78
CA ASN A 5 -11.56 -5.68 -30.27
C ASN A 5 -11.31 -5.81 -31.78
N CYS A 6 -11.87 -4.91 -32.61
CA CYS A 6 -11.81 -5.03 -34.07
C CYS A 6 -11.01 -3.91 -34.76
N GLY A 7 -10.49 -2.95 -34.01
CA GLY A 7 -9.67 -1.85 -34.53
C GLY A 7 -10.42 -0.82 -35.38
N TYR A 8 -11.74 -0.92 -35.53
CA TYR A 8 -12.57 0.01 -36.30
C TYR A 8 -12.75 1.36 -35.58
N GLU A 9 -12.71 2.47 -36.32
CA GLU A 9 -12.95 3.81 -35.81
C GLU A 9 -14.44 4.11 -35.67
N ASN A 10 -14.92 4.25 -34.44
CA ASN A 10 -16.30 4.61 -34.13
C ASN A 10 -16.41 6.08 -33.72
N ARG A 11 -17.58 6.70 -33.96
CA ARG A 11 -17.89 8.02 -33.38
C ARG A 11 -17.86 7.93 -31.84
N ALA A 12 -17.29 8.92 -31.17
CA ALA A 12 -17.05 8.89 -29.72
C ALA A 12 -18.32 8.73 -28.86
N ALA A 13 -19.49 9.12 -29.37
CA ALA A 13 -20.78 9.02 -28.66
C ALA A 13 -21.46 7.64 -28.75
N LEU A 14 -20.89 6.68 -29.50
CA LEU A 14 -21.51 5.37 -29.68
C LEU A 14 -21.17 4.43 -28.52
N LYS A 15 -22.21 3.89 -27.86
CA LYS A 15 -22.06 2.87 -26.81
C LYS A 15 -21.63 1.51 -27.36
N LEU A 16 -22.02 1.18 -28.60
CA LEU A 16 -21.73 -0.10 -29.25
C LEU A 16 -20.90 0.10 -30.50
N CYS A 17 -19.98 -0.82 -30.78
CA CYS A 17 -19.19 -0.80 -32.01
C CYS A 17 -20.08 -1.12 -33.21
N LYS A 18 -20.02 -0.29 -34.26
CA LYS A 18 -20.81 -0.48 -35.48
C LYS A 18 -20.49 -1.77 -36.24
N LYS A 19 -19.26 -2.28 -36.09
CA LYS A 19 -18.76 -3.46 -36.84
C LYS A 19 -18.92 -4.78 -36.08
N CYS A 20 -18.57 -4.81 -34.79
CA CYS A 20 -18.53 -6.03 -33.99
C CYS A 20 -19.51 -6.03 -32.80
N SER A 21 -20.39 -5.03 -32.71
CA SER A 21 -21.42 -4.87 -31.67
C SER A 21 -20.92 -4.92 -30.22
N ARG A 22 -19.60 -4.78 -29.99
CA ARG A 22 -19.03 -4.75 -28.65
C ARG A 22 -19.36 -3.45 -27.93
N ASP A 23 -19.69 -3.55 -26.65
CA ASP A 23 -19.87 -2.39 -25.78
C ASP A 23 -18.52 -1.68 -25.57
N LEU A 24 -18.51 -0.38 -25.86
CA LEU A 24 -17.36 0.51 -25.74
C LEU A 24 -17.37 1.27 -24.40
N THR A 25 -18.44 1.14 -23.61
CA THR A 25 -18.57 1.73 -22.28
C THR A 25 -18.06 0.81 -21.16
N GLU A 26 -17.90 -0.48 -21.45
CA GLU A 26 -17.29 -1.41 -20.51
C GLU A 26 -15.80 -1.09 -20.32
N ALA A 27 -15.42 -0.91 -19.05
CA ALA A 27 -14.03 -0.82 -18.68
C ALA A 27 -13.29 -2.09 -19.15
N PRO A 28 -12.02 -1.98 -19.59
CA PRO A 28 -11.26 -3.13 -20.03
C PRO A 28 -11.15 -4.16 -18.89
N ALA A 29 -11.11 -5.45 -19.21
CA ALA A 29 -11.11 -6.53 -18.22
C ALA A 29 -9.92 -6.48 -17.24
N TRP A 30 -8.85 -5.77 -17.58
CA TRP A 30 -7.71 -5.55 -16.69
C TRP A 30 -7.98 -4.46 -15.63
N PHE A 31 -9.02 -3.65 -15.78
CA PHE A 31 -9.29 -2.51 -14.91
C PHE A 31 -9.62 -3.00 -13.48
N PRO A 32 -8.81 -2.63 -12.48
CA PRO A 32 -8.96 -3.19 -11.15
C PRO A 32 -10.24 -2.70 -10.47
N ASN A 33 -11.05 -3.64 -10.01
CA ASN A 33 -12.26 -3.33 -9.24
C ASN A 33 -11.91 -2.93 -7.79
N TRP A 34 -12.90 -2.46 -7.04
CA TRP A 34 -12.72 -2.08 -5.63
C TRP A 34 -12.22 -3.24 -4.75
N ARG A 35 -12.67 -4.47 -5.02
CA ARG A 35 -12.23 -5.68 -4.28
C ARG A 35 -10.75 -5.98 -4.53
N TRP A 36 -10.27 -5.76 -5.75
CA TRP A 36 -8.86 -5.88 -6.11
C TRP A 36 -8.04 -4.86 -5.33
N HIS A 37 -8.45 -3.59 -5.31
CA HIS A 37 -7.75 -2.56 -4.56
C HIS A 37 -7.65 -2.88 -3.07
N LEU A 38 -8.76 -3.29 -2.45
CA LEU A 38 -8.76 -3.69 -1.03
C LEU A 38 -7.82 -4.87 -0.77
N LYS A 39 -7.88 -5.91 -1.61
CA LYS A 39 -7.00 -7.08 -1.47
C LYS A 39 -5.52 -6.70 -1.62
N THR A 40 -5.19 -5.91 -2.64
CA THR A 40 -3.83 -5.46 -2.92
C THR A 40 -3.30 -4.59 -1.78
N LEU A 41 -4.07 -3.59 -1.34
CA LEU A 41 -3.69 -2.73 -0.21
C LEU A 41 -3.52 -3.53 1.08
N SER A 42 -4.44 -4.45 1.37
CA SER A 42 -4.34 -5.32 2.54
C SER A 42 -3.03 -6.11 2.55
N TRP A 43 -2.65 -6.73 1.42
CA TRP A 43 -1.38 -7.45 1.31
C TRP A 43 -0.16 -6.55 1.48
N ILE A 44 -0.16 -5.37 0.88
CA ILE A 44 0.94 -4.40 1.02
C ILE A 44 1.13 -4.02 2.49
N TYR A 45 0.06 -3.60 3.17
CA TYR A 45 0.14 -3.19 4.57
C TYR A 45 0.50 -4.35 5.50
N LEU A 46 -0.08 -5.54 5.32
CA LEU A 46 0.29 -6.73 6.10
C LEU A 46 1.77 -7.08 5.94
N THR A 47 2.29 -7.00 4.71
CA THR A 47 3.72 -7.27 4.44
C THR A 47 4.61 -6.23 5.10
N LEU A 48 4.29 -4.94 4.97
CA LEU A 48 5.04 -3.85 5.61
C LEU A 48 5.05 -3.99 7.13
N ILE A 49 3.90 -4.29 7.74
CA ILE A 49 3.77 -4.50 9.17
C ILE A 49 4.64 -5.69 9.60
N ALA A 50 4.53 -6.83 8.92
CA ALA A 50 5.32 -8.02 9.24
C ALA A 50 6.83 -7.73 9.15
N VAL A 51 7.28 -7.10 8.07
CA VAL A 51 8.69 -6.73 7.87
C VAL A 51 9.17 -5.78 8.97
N PHE A 52 8.38 -4.77 9.34
CA PHE A 52 8.73 -3.83 10.42
C PHE A 52 8.95 -4.54 11.75
N PHE A 53 8.04 -5.43 12.14
CA PHE A 53 8.16 -6.18 13.39
C PHE A 53 9.32 -7.17 13.38
N ILE A 54 9.54 -7.87 12.25
CA ILE A 54 10.68 -8.79 12.09
C ILE A 54 11.99 -8.02 12.19
N ALA A 55 12.13 -6.90 11.47
CA ALA A 55 13.32 -6.06 11.53
C ALA A 55 13.54 -5.52 12.95
N SER A 56 12.50 -5.00 13.59
CA SER A 56 12.58 -4.50 14.98
C SER A 56 13.00 -5.60 15.96
N PHE A 57 12.49 -6.81 15.80
CA PHE A 57 12.85 -7.96 16.63
C PHE A 57 14.32 -8.36 16.41
N LEU A 58 14.76 -8.46 15.16
CA LEU A 58 16.14 -8.82 14.82
C LEU A 58 17.13 -7.77 15.32
N LEU A 59 16.85 -6.48 15.08
CA LEU A 59 17.72 -5.38 15.50
C LEU A 59 17.87 -5.31 17.02
N ARG A 60 16.84 -5.68 17.79
CA ARG A 60 16.94 -5.79 19.27
C ARG A 60 17.75 -6.99 19.75
N LYS A 61 17.98 -8.00 18.90
CA LYS A 61 18.71 -9.23 19.23
C LYS A 61 20.18 -9.18 18.81
N LEU A 62 20.60 -8.18 18.05
CA LEU A 62 21.99 -8.01 17.66
C LEU A 62 22.87 -7.71 18.88
N PRO A 63 24.16 -8.08 18.85
CA PRO A 63 25.10 -7.68 19.89
C PRO A 63 25.42 -6.17 19.78
N PRO A 64 25.77 -5.52 20.90
CA PRO A 64 26.28 -4.15 20.87
C PRO A 64 27.53 -4.07 19.97
N PRO A 65 27.69 -3.00 19.16
CA PRO A 65 26.95 -1.73 19.18
C PRO A 65 25.79 -1.62 18.17
N TYR A 66 25.36 -2.74 17.57
CA TYR A 66 24.35 -2.75 16.49
C TYR A 66 22.92 -2.95 17.01
N ASP A 67 22.76 -3.13 18.33
CA ASP A 67 21.46 -3.16 18.96
C ASP A 67 20.81 -1.78 19.03
N ILE A 68 19.48 -1.75 19.07
CA ILE A 68 18.74 -0.51 19.25
C ILE A 68 18.99 -0.01 20.68
N ARG A 69 19.67 1.13 20.80
CA ARG A 69 19.96 1.76 22.10
C ARG A 69 18.69 2.19 22.82
N GLU A 70 18.49 1.66 24.02
CA GLU A 70 17.51 2.17 24.97
C GLU A 70 18.07 3.42 25.66
N ILE A 71 17.39 4.56 25.51
CA ILE A 71 17.80 5.82 26.13
C ILE A 71 17.21 5.85 27.55
N PRO A 72 18.04 5.91 28.60
CA PRO A 72 17.53 5.94 29.95
C PRO A 72 16.74 7.24 30.19
N PRO A 73 15.61 7.19 30.94
CA PRO A 73 14.76 8.36 31.14
C PRO A 73 15.48 9.49 31.89
N GLN A 74 16.54 9.18 32.66
CA GLN A 74 17.36 10.18 33.35
C GLN A 74 18.12 11.09 32.37
N MET A 75 18.52 10.56 31.20
CA MET A 75 19.24 11.34 30.18
C MET A 75 18.30 12.18 29.31
N THR A 76 17.04 11.78 29.19
CA THR A 76 16.03 12.49 28.40
C THR A 76 14.72 12.73 29.18
N PRO A 77 14.75 13.54 30.26
CA PRO A 77 13.55 13.83 31.07
C PRO A 77 12.41 14.45 30.25
N TRP A 78 12.76 15.28 29.26
CA TRP A 78 11.80 15.95 28.37
C TRP A 78 11.08 14.98 27.42
N LEU A 79 11.60 13.78 27.21
CA LEU A 79 11.00 12.79 26.29
C LEU A 79 9.83 12.04 26.96
N TYR A 80 9.86 11.87 28.28
CA TYR A 80 8.82 11.19 29.08
C TYR A 80 8.58 11.88 30.43
N PRO A 81 7.97 13.08 30.43
CA PRO A 81 7.87 13.94 31.63
C PRO A 81 7.04 13.33 32.78
N HIS A 82 6.21 12.32 32.50
CA HIS A 82 5.39 11.63 33.50
C HIS A 82 6.08 10.42 34.14
N LYS A 83 7.28 10.03 33.66
CA LYS A 83 8.02 8.87 34.18
C LYS A 83 9.14 9.25 35.14
N THR A 84 9.43 10.53 35.28
CA THR A 84 10.42 11.05 36.23
C THR A 84 9.74 11.24 37.59
N PRO A 85 10.17 10.53 38.66
CA PRO A 85 9.72 10.86 40.00
C PRO A 85 10.12 12.31 40.31
N ALA A 86 9.23 13.06 40.99
CA ALA A 86 9.56 14.40 41.46
C ALA A 86 10.78 14.31 42.41
N PRO A 87 11.72 15.28 42.32
CA PRO A 87 12.93 15.28 43.12
C PRO A 87 12.66 15.42 44.62
#